data_AF-A0A2N1L5Z7-F1
#
_entry.id   AF-A0A2N1L5Z7-F1
#
_cell.length_a   1.000
_cell.length_b   1.000
_cell.length_c   1.000
_cell.angle_alpha   90.00
_cell.angle_beta   90.00
_cell.angle_gamma   90.00
#
_symmetry.space_group_name_H-M   'P 1'
#
loop_
_entity.id
_entity.type
_entity.pdbx_description
1 polymer ?
#
loop_
_entity_poly.entity_id
_entity_poly.type
_entity_poly.pdbx_seq_one_letter_code
_entity_poly.pdbx_strand_id
1 'polypeptide(L)'
;MDITHPFEFDFYLLSHAGLQGTSRPTYYQVLYDENGFDANKLQTLSYNLCHIYARCTRAVSLVPPVYYAHLAANRARLYSFRYTGTESSKGGKNVAVAVREELRKVMYFI
;
A
#
# COMPACT_ATOMS: atom_id res chain seq x y z
N MET A 1 -19.69 -17.55 14.81
CA MET A 1 -19.86 -16.23 14.18
C MET A 1 -18.60 -16.01 13.37
N ASP A 2 -18.65 -16.42 12.11
CA ASP A 2 -17.62 -16.08 11.13
C ASP A 2 -18.03 -14.76 10.48
N ILE A 3 -17.09 -13.82 10.40
CA ILE A 3 -17.28 -12.49 9.78
C ILE A 3 -16.60 -12.39 8.41
N THR A 4 -15.99 -13.49 7.97
CA THR A 4 -15.32 -13.68 6.68
C THR A 4 -16.27 -14.29 5.67
N HIS A 5 -15.85 -14.30 4.41
CA HIS A 5 -16.63 -14.84 3.30
C HIS A 5 -16.75 -16.38 3.45
N PRO A 6 -17.95 -16.97 3.22
CA PRO A 6 -18.17 -18.41 3.41
C PRO A 6 -17.51 -19.30 2.36
N PHE A 7 -17.13 -18.74 1.21
CA PHE A 7 -16.60 -19.51 0.06
C PHE A 7 -15.23 -19.05 -0.45
N GLU A 8 -14.83 -17.83 -0.10
CA GLU A 8 -13.60 -17.24 -0.61
C GLU A 8 -12.60 -17.18 0.54
N PHE A 9 -11.33 -17.02 0.19
CA PHE A 9 -10.28 -16.97 1.18
C PHE A 9 -9.99 -15.51 1.53
N ASP A 10 -10.57 -15.06 2.65
CA ASP A 10 -10.39 -13.73 3.22
C ASP A 10 -10.11 -13.78 4.73
N PHE A 11 -9.54 -12.71 5.25
CA PHE A 11 -9.28 -12.56 6.68
C PHE A 11 -9.11 -11.10 7.08
N TYR A 12 -9.40 -10.79 8.34
CA TYR A 12 -9.07 -9.51 8.96
C TYR A 12 -7.78 -9.64 9.77
N LEU A 13 -6.89 -8.67 9.62
CA LEU A 13 -5.62 -8.62 10.36
C LEU A 13 -5.43 -7.26 11.02
N LEU A 14 -5.28 -7.27 12.35
CA LEU A 14 -4.86 -6.11 13.13
C LEU A 14 -3.36 -6.20 13.42
N SER A 15 -2.54 -5.66 12.51
CA SER A 15 -1.08 -5.77 12.60
C SER A 15 -0.39 -4.69 13.45
N HIS A 16 -1.11 -3.64 13.85
CA HIS A 16 -0.53 -2.46 14.51
C HIS A 16 -1.16 -2.18 15.87
N ALA A 17 -0.37 -1.58 16.77
CA ALA A 17 -0.89 -1.07 18.03
C ALA A 17 -1.68 0.24 17.81
N GLY A 18 -2.90 0.28 18.33
CA GLY A 18 -3.75 1.47 18.29
C GLY A 18 -3.17 2.59 19.15
N LEU A 19 -2.83 3.72 18.52
CA LEU A 19 -2.31 4.89 19.22
C LEU A 19 -3.41 5.74 19.85
N GLN A 20 -4.52 5.87 19.14
CA GLN A 20 -5.64 6.71 19.53
C GLN A 20 -6.93 6.15 18.93
N GLY A 21 -8.00 6.14 19.73
CA GLY A 21 -9.30 5.62 19.33
C GLY A 21 -9.29 4.11 19.10
N THR A 22 -10.27 3.62 18.33
CA THR A 22 -10.39 2.20 18.00
C THR A 22 -9.62 1.90 16.72
N SER A 23 -8.68 0.95 16.80
CA SER A 23 -7.92 0.50 15.63
C SER A 23 -8.83 -0.10 14.56
N ARG A 24 -8.51 0.15 13.29
CA ARG A 24 -9.18 -0.46 12.15
C ARG A 24 -8.39 -1.67 11.66
N PRO A 25 -8.92 -2.90 11.79
CA PRO A 25 -8.32 -4.07 11.18
C PRO A 25 -8.32 -3.93 9.65
N THR A 26 -7.28 -4.43 9.01
CA THR A 26 -7.21 -4.46 7.54
C THR A 26 -7.82 -5.74 7.03
N TYR A 27 -8.71 -5.63 6.06
CA TYR A 27 -9.31 -6.75 5.34
C TYR A 27 -8.40 -7.19 4.20
N TYR A 28 -8.06 -8.46 4.16
CA TYR A 28 -7.27 -9.10 3.10
C TYR A 28 -8.14 -10.15 2.42
N GLN A 29 -8.16 -10.14 1.09
CA GLN A 29 -8.86 -11.13 0.27
C GLN A 29 -7.88 -11.70 -0.75
N VAL A 30 -7.78 -13.02 -0.76
CA VAL A 30 -6.93 -13.75 -1.70
C VAL A 30 -7.71 -13.96 -2.98
N LEU A 31 -7.38 -13.14 -3.98
CA LEU A 31 -8.02 -13.24 -5.30
C LEU A 31 -7.44 -14.38 -6.13
N TYR A 32 -6.18 -14.73 -5.90
CA TYR A 32 -5.46 -15.74 -6.67
C TYR A 32 -4.28 -16.31 -5.89
N ASP A 33 -4.14 -17.63 -5.87
CA ASP A 33 -3.01 -18.31 -5.23
C ASP A 33 -2.64 -19.62 -5.97
N GLU A 34 -1.46 -19.65 -6.58
CA GLU A 34 -0.85 -20.85 -7.18
C GLU A 34 0.15 -21.54 -6.25
N ASN A 35 0.54 -20.89 -5.14
CA ASN A 35 1.55 -21.41 -4.22
C ASN A 35 0.96 -22.38 -3.19
N GLY A 36 -0.37 -22.47 -3.10
CA GLY A 36 -1.07 -23.34 -2.17
C GLY A 36 -0.81 -22.94 -0.71
N PHE A 37 -0.90 -21.64 -0.40
CA PHE A 37 -0.71 -21.14 0.95
C PHE A 37 -1.81 -21.65 1.90
N ASP A 38 -1.36 -22.11 3.07
CA ASP A 38 -2.24 -22.31 4.21
C ASP A 38 -2.63 -20.96 4.82
N ALA A 39 -3.82 -20.89 5.43
CA ALA A 39 -4.33 -19.72 6.14
C ALA A 39 -3.32 -19.17 7.16
N ASN A 40 -2.74 -20.03 7.97
CA ASN A 40 -1.78 -19.61 9.00
C ASN A 40 -0.51 -19.02 8.38
N LYS A 41 -0.02 -19.64 7.29
CA LYS A 41 1.19 -19.17 6.59
C LYS A 41 0.97 -17.79 6.00
N LEU A 42 -0.15 -17.58 5.32
CA LEU A 42 -0.45 -16.31 4.66
C LEU A 42 -0.70 -15.19 5.67
N GLN A 43 -1.43 -15.46 6.75
CA GLN A 43 -1.68 -14.50 7.82
C GLN A 43 -0.38 -14.13 8.55
N THR A 44 0.47 -15.12 8.86
CA THR A 44 1.78 -14.90 9.50
C THR A 44 2.72 -14.11 8.59
N LEU A 45 2.78 -14.45 7.30
CA LEU A 45 3.56 -13.70 6.31
C LEU A 45 3.10 -12.24 6.24
N SER A 46 1.80 -12.01 6.13
CA SER A 46 1.22 -10.66 6.07
C SER A 46 1.53 -9.86 7.33
N TYR A 47 1.42 -10.48 8.50
CA TYR A 47 1.78 -9.86 9.78
C TYR A 47 3.28 -9.51 9.85
N ASN A 48 4.15 -10.43 9.45
CA ASN A 48 5.60 -10.21 9.44
C ASN A 48 5.98 -9.09 8.46
N LEU A 49 5.34 -9.02 7.29
CA LEU A 49 5.55 -7.92 6.35
C LEU A 49 5.20 -6.58 6.98
N CYS A 50 4.16 -6.47 7.82
CA CYS A 50 3.84 -5.22 8.51
C CYS A 50 4.96 -4.67 9.43
N HIS A 51 6.00 -5.45 9.73
CA HIS A 51 7.14 -5.04 10.56
C HIS A 51 8.35 -4.55 9.76
N ILE A 52 8.36 -4.67 8.42
CA ILE A 52 9.50 -4.27 7.57
C ILE A 52 9.35 -2.87 6.96
N TYR A 53 8.54 -2.00 7.57
CA TYR A 53 8.34 -0.64 7.08
C TYR A 53 9.53 0.26 7.45
N ALA A 54 10.23 0.78 6.45
CA ALA A 54 11.52 1.45 6.65
C ALA A 54 11.41 2.86 7.28
N ARG A 55 10.21 3.46 7.32
CA ARG A 55 10.03 4.83 7.87
C ARG A 55 9.72 4.88 9.36
N CYS A 56 9.44 3.76 10.02
CA CYS A 56 9.24 3.73 11.47
C CYS A 56 9.64 2.40 12.09
N THR A 57 9.93 2.42 13.39
CA THR A 57 10.32 1.24 14.17
C THR A 57 9.11 0.51 14.77
N ARG A 58 7.96 0.55 14.08
CA ARG A 58 6.69 0.02 14.56
C ARG A 58 5.96 -0.73 13.45
N ALA A 59 5.16 -1.71 13.85
CA ALA A 59 4.27 -2.39 12.92
C ALA A 59 3.21 -1.41 12.37
N VAL A 60 3.03 -1.42 11.05
CA VAL A 60 2.04 -0.60 10.35
C VAL A 60 0.75 -1.38 10.09
N SER A 61 -0.34 -0.68 9.79
CA SER A 61 -1.66 -1.27 9.60
C SER A 61 -1.83 -2.05 8.30
N LEU A 62 -0.99 -1.77 7.31
CA LEU A 62 -1.05 -2.33 5.96
C LEU A 62 0.35 -2.77 5.56
N VAL A 63 0.46 -3.87 4.80
CA VAL A 63 1.76 -4.38 4.37
C VAL A 63 2.59 -3.30 3.64
N PRO A 64 3.90 -3.17 3.90
CA PRO A 64 4.75 -2.11 3.36
C PRO A 64 4.74 -1.98 1.84
N PRO A 65 4.66 -3.06 1.03
CA PRO A 65 4.53 -2.92 -0.43
C PRO A 65 3.34 -2.06 -0.86
N VAL A 66 2.17 -2.24 -0.24
CA VAL A 66 0.98 -1.43 -0.56
C VAL A 66 1.13 -0.01 -0.03
N TYR A 67 1.73 0.15 1.16
CA TYR A 67 2.03 1.48 1.72
C TYR A 67 2.99 2.28 0.83
N TYR A 68 4.03 1.64 0.31
CA TYR A 68 4.98 2.23 -0.63
C TYR A 68 4.33 2.58 -1.96
N ALA A 69 3.44 1.75 -2.48
CA ALA A 69 2.66 2.08 -3.68
C ALA A 69 1.83 3.36 -3.47
N HIS A 70 1.21 3.54 -2.30
CA HIS A 70 0.51 4.79 -1.98
C HIS A 70 1.44 6.01 -1.94
N LEU A 71 2.64 5.87 -1.36
CA LEU A 71 3.64 6.96 -1.36
C LEU A 71 4.10 7.30 -2.78
N ALA A 72 4.37 6.28 -3.61
CA ALA A 72 4.76 6.46 -5.01
C ALA A 72 3.66 7.15 -5.83
N ALA A 73 2.40 6.73 -5.69
CA ALA A 73 1.25 7.34 -6.35
C ALA A 73 1.05 8.80 -5.91
N ASN A 74 1.15 9.08 -4.61
CA ASN A 74 1.08 10.45 -4.08
C ASN A 74 2.22 11.32 -4.63
N ARG A 75 3.43 10.77 -4.73
CA ARG A 75 4.58 11.48 -5.29
C ARG A 75 4.39 11.78 -6.78
N ALA A 76 3.90 10.81 -7.56
CA ALA A 76 3.59 11.00 -8.98
C ALA A 76 2.56 12.12 -9.18
N ARG A 77 1.50 12.16 -8.34
CA ARG A 77 0.50 13.24 -8.37
C ARG A 77 1.11 14.64 -8.20
N LEU A 78 2.10 14.79 -7.31
CA LEU A 78 2.79 16.07 -7.13
C LEU A 78 3.55 16.51 -8.39
N TYR A 79 4.17 15.57 -9.10
CA TYR A 79 4.88 15.86 -10.34
C TYR A 79 3.93 16.23 -11.48
N SER A 80 2.75 15.59 -11.56
CA SER A 80 1.72 15.97 -12.52
C SER A 80 1.13 17.36 -12.23
N PHE A 81 0.88 17.71 -10.96
CA PHE A 81 0.28 19.00 -10.60
C PHE A 81 1.23 20.20 -10.80
N ARG A 82 2.54 20.03 -10.58
CA ARG A 82 3.50 21.11 -10.85
C ARG A 82 3.63 21.47 -12.33
N TYR A 83 3.22 20.58 -13.24
CA TYR A 83 3.14 20.87 -14.67
C TYR A 83 1.91 21.73 -15.02
N THR A 84 0.80 21.58 -14.28
CA THR A 84 -0.43 22.32 -14.54
C THR A 84 -0.47 23.73 -13.93
N GLY A 85 0.56 24.13 -13.18
CA GLY A 85 0.66 25.45 -12.56
C GLY A 85 1.11 26.58 -13.48
N THR A 86 1.43 26.30 -14.75
CA THR A 86 2.00 27.31 -15.66
C THR A 86 1.04 27.78 -16.76
N GLU A 87 -0.07 27.09 -17.06
CA GLU A 87 -1.06 27.62 -18.02
C GLU A 87 -2.49 27.26 -17.62
N SER A 88 -3.26 28.32 -17.40
CA SER A 88 -4.71 28.28 -17.28
C SER A 88 -5.35 27.76 -18.58
N SER A 89 -6.43 26.99 -18.43
CA SER A 89 -7.47 26.80 -19.46
C SER A 89 -7.10 26.00 -20.72
N LYS A 90 -7.24 24.66 -20.65
CA LYS A 90 -7.83 23.74 -21.68
C LYS A 90 -7.45 22.30 -21.32
N GLY A 91 -8.44 21.39 -21.33
CA GLY A 91 -8.34 19.95 -21.01
C GLY A 91 -6.92 19.38 -20.90
N GLY A 92 -6.40 19.35 -19.67
CA GLY A 92 -5.02 18.96 -19.41
C GLY A 92 -4.79 17.48 -19.73
N LYS A 93 -3.94 17.20 -20.73
CA LYS A 93 -3.37 15.86 -20.88
C LYS A 93 -2.63 15.55 -19.58
N ASN A 94 -2.95 14.42 -18.94
CA ASN A 94 -2.14 13.89 -17.84
C ASN A 94 -0.76 13.52 -18.39
N VAL A 95 0.16 14.48 -18.46
CA VAL A 95 1.54 14.20 -18.84
C VAL A 95 2.18 13.50 -17.64
N ALA A 96 2.31 12.18 -17.75
CA ALA A 96 3.09 11.39 -16.81
C ALA A 96 4.55 11.82 -16.92
N VAL A 97 5.03 12.59 -15.94
CA VAL A 97 6.42 13.01 -15.89
C VAL A 97 7.25 11.79 -15.46
N ALA A 98 8.04 11.25 -16.38
CA ALA A 98 8.97 10.19 -16.07
C ALA A 98 10.04 10.69 -15.08
N VAL A 99 10.35 9.87 -14.09
CA VAL A 99 11.40 10.16 -13.12
C VAL A 99 12.77 10.03 -13.79
N ARG A 100 13.72 10.89 -13.39
CA ARG A 100 15.12 10.85 -13.89
C ARG A 100 15.70 9.44 -13.76
N GLU A 101 16.48 9.02 -14.75
CA GLU A 101 16.93 7.63 -14.88
C GLU A 101 17.74 7.13 -13.66
N GLU A 102 18.58 8.00 -13.10
CA GLU A 102 19.36 7.78 -11.87
C GLU A 102 18.48 7.37 -10.67
N LEU A 103 17.23 7.83 -10.63
CA LEU A 103 16.32 7.61 -9.50
C LEU A 103 15.38 6.42 -9.71
N ARG A 104 15.42 5.72 -10.86
CA ARG A 104 14.48 4.63 -11.16
C ARG A 104 14.66 3.39 -10.28
N LYS A 105 15.87 3.16 -9.76
CA LYS A 105 16.21 2.00 -8.92
C LYS A 105 16.30 2.31 -7.42
N VAL A 106 15.88 3.51 -7.02
CA VAL A 106 15.87 3.92 -5.60
C VAL A 106 14.45 4.22 -5.14
N MET A 107 14.21 4.12 -3.84
CA MET A 107 12.92 4.45 -3.24
C MET A 107 12.75 5.97 -3.07
N TYR A 108 12.84 6.76 -4.17
CA TYR A 108 12.75 8.23 -4.12
C TYR A 108 11.43 8.79 -3.55
N PHE A 109 10.43 7.92 -3.42
CA PHE A 109 9.10 8.23 -2.89
C PHE A 109 8.98 8.01 -1.37
N ILE A 110 9.97 7.37 -0.73
CA ILE A 110 9.95 7.10 0.71
C ILE A 110 10.16 8.36 1.54
#